data_AF-A0A6F8Y875-F1
#
_entry.id   AF-A0A6F8Y875-F1
#
_cell.length_a   1.000
_cell.length_b   1.000
_cell.length_c   1.000
_cell.angle_alpha   90.00
_cell.angle_beta   90.00
_cell.angle_gamma   90.00
#
_symmetry.space_group_name_H-M   'P 1'
#
loop_
_entity.id
_entity.type
_entity.pdbx_description
1 polymer ?
#
loop_
_entity_poly.entity_id
_entity_poly.type
_entity_poly.pdbx_seq_one_letter_code
_entity_poly.pdbx_strand_id
1 'polypeptide(L)'
;MRADARRNYERLLAEADAVFREHGTEASLEEIARRAGVAIGTLYAHFPTRHALLESLMRDRNDAVVAQGRSCWVVSRPARRWRPGRGSRPRTPPPTGGWPPR
;
A
#
# COMPACT_ATOMS: atom_id res chain seq x y z
N MET A 1 -11.55 26.12 -2.95
CA MET A 1 -11.11 25.27 -4.08
C MET A 1 -10.07 24.18 -3.76
N ARG A 2 -9.53 24.04 -2.53
CA ARG A 2 -8.67 22.87 -2.19
C ARG A 2 -9.46 21.61 -1.78
N ALA A 3 -10.60 21.80 -1.13
CA ALA A 3 -11.46 20.69 -0.69
C ALA A 3 -12.03 19.89 -1.87
N ASP A 4 -12.41 20.57 -2.96
CA ASP A 4 -12.98 19.92 -4.15
C ASP A 4 -11.92 19.13 -4.91
N ALA A 5 -10.71 19.68 -5.06
CA ALA A 5 -9.57 18.96 -5.63
C ALA A 5 -9.22 17.70 -4.82
N ARG A 6 -9.29 17.78 -3.48
CA ARG A 6 -9.04 16.64 -2.61
C ARG A 6 -10.13 15.56 -2.74
N ARG A 7 -11.41 15.95 -2.74
CA ARG A 7 -12.53 15.02 -2.95
C ARG A 7 -12.46 14.35 -4.32
N ASN A 8 -12.11 15.10 -5.36
CA ASN A 8 -11.93 14.57 -6.71
C ASN A 8 -10.80 13.55 -6.76
N TYR A 9 -9.68 13.83 -6.08
CA TYR A 9 -8.56 12.92 -5.95
C TYR A 9 -8.95 11.61 -5.22
N GLU A 10 -9.65 11.72 -4.09
CA GLU A 10 -10.11 10.55 -3.32
C GLU A 10 -11.10 9.69 -4.12
N ARG A 11 -12.04 10.31 -4.84
CA ARG A 11 -12.96 9.60 -5.75
C ARG A 11 -12.23 8.91 -6.89
N LEU A 12 -11.24 9.58 -7.50
CA LEU A 12 -10.39 9.00 -8.54
C LEU A 12 -9.69 7.73 -8.06
N LEU A 13 -9.12 7.74 -6.85
CA LEU A 13 -8.45 6.56 -6.30
C LEU A 13 -9.43 5.42 -5.99
N ALA A 14 -10.59 5.73 -5.41
CA ALA A 14 -11.59 4.72 -5.09
C ALA A 14 -12.12 4.00 -6.36
N GLU A 15 -12.46 4.76 -7.39
CA GLU A 15 -12.93 4.20 -8.66
C GLU A 15 -11.80 3.50 -9.42
N ALA A 16 -10.56 4.01 -9.33
CA ALA A 16 -9.40 3.32 -9.88
C ALA A 16 -9.24 1.93 -9.24
N ASP A 17 -9.31 1.80 -7.91
CA ASP A 17 -9.24 0.49 -7.24
C ASP A 17 -10.31 -0.46 -7.78
N ALA A 18 -11.56 -0.01 -7.89
CA ALA A 18 -12.67 -0.82 -8.39
C ALA A 18 -12.41 -1.30 -9.82
N VAL A 19 -12.09 -0.39 -10.74
CA VAL A 19 -11.85 -0.73 -12.16
C VAL A 19 -10.63 -1.63 -12.32
N PHE A 20 -9.54 -1.37 -11.60
CA PHE A 20 -8.34 -2.22 -11.64
C PHE A 20 -8.61 -3.62 -11.08
N ARG A 21 -9.50 -3.77 -10.10
CA ARG A 21 -9.91 -5.09 -9.59
C ARG A 21 -10.82 -5.85 -10.55
N GLU A 22 -11.67 -5.15 -11.30
CA GLU A 22 -12.57 -5.73 -12.29
C GLU A 22 -11.84 -6.14 -13.58
N HIS A 23 -10.97 -5.26 -14.09
CA HIS A 23 -10.39 -5.37 -15.43
C HIS A 23 -8.87 -5.62 -15.43
N GLY A 24 -8.23 -5.65 -14.27
CA GLY A 24 -6.78 -5.86 -14.17
C GLY A 24 -5.98 -4.78 -14.91
N THR A 25 -4.90 -5.18 -15.59
CA THR A 25 -4.00 -4.27 -16.31
C THR A 25 -4.63 -3.62 -17.53
N GLU A 26 -5.77 -4.12 -18.02
CA GLU A 26 -6.52 -3.60 -19.17
C GLU A 26 -7.46 -2.43 -18.80
N ALA A 27 -7.52 -2.05 -17.51
CA ALA A 27 -8.40 -0.97 -17.03
C ALA A 27 -8.22 0.35 -17.82
N SER A 28 -9.31 0.92 -18.36
CA SER A 28 -9.27 2.20 -19.07
C SER A 28 -9.22 3.39 -18.11
N LEU A 29 -8.29 4.33 -18.34
CA LEU A 29 -8.21 5.58 -17.57
C LEU A 29 -9.43 6.49 -17.83
N GLU A 30 -10.00 6.41 -19.03
CA GLU A 30 -11.20 7.16 -19.41
C GLU A 30 -12.42 6.63 -18.65
N GLU A 31 -12.52 5.31 -18.51
CA GLU A 31 -13.56 4.67 -17.72
C GLU A 31 -13.45 5.05 -16.24
N ILE A 32 -12.23 5.07 -15.68
CA ILE A 32 -11.97 5.52 -14.31
C ILE A 32 -12.43 6.97 -14.12
N ALA A 33 -12.03 7.89 -15.02
CA ALA A 33 -12.43 9.28 -14.95
C ALA A 33 -13.96 9.44 -15.03
N ARG A 34 -14.60 8.68 -15.94
CA ARG A 34 -16.05 8.68 -16.12
C ARG A 34 -16.78 8.19 -14.88
N ARG A 35 -16.36 7.07 -14.28
CA ARG A 35 -16.94 6.55 -13.02
C ARG A 35 -16.72 7.51 -11.85
N ALA A 36 -15.55 8.13 -11.77
CA ALA A 36 -15.23 9.15 -10.76
C ALA A 36 -15.98 10.47 -10.98
N GLY A 37 -16.67 10.65 -12.12
CA GLY A 37 -17.40 11.87 -12.45
C GLY A 37 -16.48 13.09 -12.63
N VAL A 38 -15.25 12.87 -13.09
CA VAL A 38 -14.25 13.91 -13.33
C VAL A 38 -13.84 13.94 -14.80
N ALA A 39 -13.44 15.10 -15.29
CA ALA A 39 -12.90 15.20 -16.64
C ALA A 39 -11.56 14.44 -16.74
N ILE A 40 -11.32 13.79 -17.88
CA ILE A 40 -10.07 13.06 -18.14
C ILE A 40 -8.83 13.98 -18.03
N GLY A 41 -8.96 15.26 -18.39
CA GLY A 41 -7.91 16.26 -18.19
C GLY A 41 -7.58 16.52 -16.72
N THR A 42 -8.57 16.43 -15.83
CA THR A 42 -8.36 16.54 -14.38
C THR A 42 -7.65 15.31 -13.83
N LEU A 43 -7.96 14.12 -14.35
CA LEU A 43 -7.21 12.90 -14.03
C LEU A 43 -5.74 13.09 -14.39
N TYR A 44 -5.43 13.52 -15.62
CA TYR A 44 -4.04 13.73 -16.04
C TYR A 44 -3.33 14.87 -15.29
N ALA A 45 -4.07 15.89 -14.84
CA ALA A 45 -3.52 16.94 -13.99
C ALA A 45 -3.06 16.41 -12.62
N HIS A 46 -3.75 15.40 -12.06
CA HIS A 46 -3.35 14.74 -10.82
C HIS A 46 -2.34 13.61 -11.05
N PHE A 47 -2.49 12.88 -12.16
CA PHE A 47 -1.72 11.69 -12.48
C PHE A 47 -1.24 11.79 -13.93
N PRO A 48 -0.05 12.38 -14.17
CA PRO A 48 0.46 12.58 -15.52
C PRO A 48 0.64 11.28 -16.30
N THR A 49 0.81 10.16 -15.60
CA THR A 49 0.97 8.83 -16.20
C THR A 49 0.11 7.79 -15.50
N ARG A 50 -0.20 6.70 -16.21
CA ARG A 50 -0.83 5.50 -15.63
C ARG A 50 -0.04 4.96 -14.43
N HIS A 51 1.28 4.98 -14.52
CA HIS A 51 2.16 4.58 -13.43
C HIS A 51 1.99 5.45 -12.19
N ALA A 52 1.86 6.78 -12.35
CA ALA A 52 1.62 7.68 -11.22
C ALA A 52 0.29 7.40 -10.52
N LEU A 53 -0.76 7.05 -11.27
CA LEU A 53 -2.03 6.62 -10.71
C LEU A 53 -1.87 5.31 -9.91
N LEU A 54 -1.23 4.30 -10.51
CA LEU A 54 -0.98 3.01 -9.86
C LEU A 54 -0.14 3.15 -8.59
N GLU A 55 0.93 3.94 -8.63
CA GLU A 55 1.78 4.19 -7.46
C GLU A 55 0.98 4.83 -6.33
N SER A 56 0.16 5.84 -6.65
CA SER A 56 -0.68 6.53 -5.68
C SER A 56 -1.73 5.60 -5.07
N LEU A 57 -2.36 4.76 -5.89
CA LEU A 57 -3.31 3.74 -5.45
C LEU A 57 -2.66 2.70 -4.52
N MET A 58 -1.47 2.21 -4.88
CA MET A 58 -0.74 1.24 -4.06
C MET A 58 -0.31 1.84 -2.72
N ARG A 59 0.09 3.11 -2.72
CA ARG A 59 0.43 3.84 -1.51
C ARG A 59 -0.78 3.96 -0.58
N ASP A 60 -1.92 4.38 -1.09
CA ASP A 60 -3.16 4.52 -0.33
C ASP A 60 -3.61 3.17 0.28
N ARG A 61 -3.56 2.10 -0.51
CA ARG A 61 -3.87 0.75 -0.05
C ARG A 61 -2.91 0.27 1.04
N ASN A 62 -1.61 0.53 0.88
CA ASN A 62 -0.62 0.17 1.90
C ASN A 62 -0.84 0.95 3.20
N ASP A 63 -1.16 2.23 3.12
CA ASP A 63 -1.45 3.07 4.28
C ASP A 63 -2.68 2.56 5.04
N ALA A 64 -3.72 2.10 4.34
CA ALA A 64 -4.88 1.47 4.95
C ALA A 64 -4.52 0.18 5.71
N VAL A 65 -3.67 -0.68 5.12
CA VAL A 65 -3.20 -1.92 5.78
C VAL A 65 -2.35 -1.59 7.02
N VAL A 66 -1.47 -0.59 6.93
CA VAL A 66 -0.64 -0.15 8.07
C VAL A 66 -1.53 0.43 9.18
N ALA A 67 -2.54 1.22 8.85
CA ALA A 67 -3.49 1.76 9.82
C ALA A 67 -4.25 0.64 10.55
N GLN A 68 -4.68 -0.40 9.83
CA GLN A 68 -5.32 -1.58 10.42
C GLN A 68 -4.36 -2.38 11.32
N GLY A 69 -3.09 -2.52 10.92
CA GLY A 69 -2.07 -3.16 11.76
C GLY A 69 -1.88 -2.43 13.10
N ARG A 70 -1.89 -1.09 13.08
CA ARG A 70 -1.78 -0.25 14.29
C ARG A 70 -2.97 -0.41 15.23
N SER A 71 -4.20 -0.55 14.71
CA SER A 71 -5.39 -0.75 15.56
C SER A 71 -5.44 -2.15 16.17
N CYS A 72 -5.00 -3.19 15.45
CA CYS A 72 -4.90 -4.55 15.98
C CYS A 72 -3.75 -4.72 16.99
N TRP A 73 -2.66 -3.96 16.88
CA TRP A 73 -1.52 -4.06 17.78
C TRP A 73 -1.77 -3.57 19.21
N VAL A 74 -2.81 -2.75 19.43
CA VAL A 74 -3.17 -2.26 20.78
C VAL A 74 -3.88 -3.35 21.61
N VAL A 75 -4.42 -4.40 20.99
CA VAL A 75 -5.15 -5.50 21.67
C VAL A 75 -4.33 -6.79 21.76
N SER A 76 -3.02 -6.73 21.56
CA SER A 76 -2.15 -7.83 21.97
C SER A 76 -1.68 -7.58 23.40
N ARG A 77 -2.30 -8.26 24.38
CA ARG A 77 -1.63 -8.56 25.67
C ARG A 77 -0.16 -8.87 25.34
N PRO A 78 0.84 -8.27 26.03
CA PRO A 78 2.22 -8.59 25.74
C PRO A 78 2.34 -10.11 25.74
N ALA A 79 2.62 -10.68 24.57
CA ALA A 79 2.60 -12.12 24.35
C ALA A 79 3.38 -12.71 25.52
N ARG A 80 2.70 -13.55 26.32
CA ARG A 80 3.25 -14.24 27.50
C ARG A 80 4.72 -14.46 27.25
N ARG A 81 5.57 -13.74 28.02
CA ARG A 81 7.04 -13.76 27.97
C ARG A 81 7.47 -15.06 27.32
N TRP A 82 7.93 -15.01 26.06
CA TRP A 82 8.46 -16.19 25.39
C TRP A 82 9.42 -16.87 26.37
N ARG A 83 8.99 -18.00 26.93
CA ARG A 83 9.80 -18.78 27.87
C ARG A 83 10.48 -19.81 26.99
N PRO A 84 11.78 -19.67 26.70
CA PRO A 84 12.49 -20.77 26.08
C PRO A 84 12.30 -21.98 26.99
N GLY A 85 11.74 -23.06 26.45
CA GLY A 85 11.72 -24.34 27.13
C GLY A 85 13.15 -24.69 27.54
N ARG A 86 13.33 -25.17 28.77
CA ARG A 86 14.60 -25.79 29.19
C ARG A 86 14.97 -26.82 28.12
N GLY A 87 16.00 -26.58 27.32
CA GLY A 87 16.44 -27.56 26.33
C GLY A 87 17.13 -27.06 25.07
N SER A 88 17.11 -25.77 24.75
CA SER A 88 17.75 -25.29 23.51
C SER A 88 18.92 -24.38 23.83
N ARG A 89 20.15 -24.93 23.75
CA ARG A 89 21.40 -24.17 23.79
C ARG A 89 21.33 -23.01 22.79
N PRO A 90 21.83 -21.80 23.10
CA PRO A 90 21.97 -20.77 22.08
C PRO A 90 22.90 -21.29 20.99
N ARG A 91 22.44 -21.31 19.73
CA ARG A 91 23.32 -21.37 18.57
C ARG A 91 24.18 -20.11 18.64
N THR A 92 25.43 -20.27 19.07
CA THR A 92 26.45 -19.24 18.87
C THR A 92 26.51 -18.93 17.37
N PRO A 93 26.45 -17.66 16.95
CA PRO A 93 26.73 -17.30 15.57
C PRO A 93 28.18 -17.71 15.26
N PRO A 94 28.48 -18.23 14.05
CA PRO A 94 29.86 -18.50 13.67
C PRO A 94 30.66 -17.17 13.69
N PRO A 95 31.97 -17.22 14.01
CA PRO A 95 32.80 -16.02 14.02
C PRO A 95 32.76 -15.36 12.64
N THR A 96 32.62 -14.03 12.66
CA THR A 96 32.75 -13.14 11.52
C THR A 96 34.11 -13.35 10.83
N GLY A 97 34.14 -14.26 9.85
CA GLY A 97 35.24 -14.49 8.93
C GLY A 97 34.83 -13.98 7.55
N GLY A 98 35.72 -13.19 6.93
CA GLY A 98 35.47 -12.36 5.76
C GLY A 98 34.88 -13.08 4.56
N TRP A 99 34.10 -12.31 3.79
CA TRP A 99 33.64 -12.69 2.45
C TRP A 99 34.86 -12.83 1.52
N PRO A 100 34.96 -13.88 0.68
CA PRO A 100 36.01 -13.97 -0.33
C PRO A 100 35.72 -13.00 -1.50
N PRO A 101 36.75 -12.44 -2.18
CA PRO A 101 36.54 -11.68 -3.40
C PRO A 101 36.18 -12.60 -4.58
N ARG A 102 35.57 -11.98 -5.60
CA ARG A 102 34.98 -12.60 -6.78
C ARG A 102 35.96 -13.35 -7.67
#